data_AF-A0A6P3EUC3-F1
#
_entry.id   AF-A0A6P3EUC3-F1
#
_cell.length_a   1.000
_cell.length_b   1.000
_cell.length_c   1.000
_cell.angle_alpha   90.00
_cell.angle_beta   90.00
_cell.angle_gamma   90.00
#
_symmetry.space_group_name_H-M   'P 1'
#
loop_
_entity.id
_entity.type
_entity.pdbx_description
1 polymer ?
#
loop_
_entity_poly.entity_id
_entity_poly.type
_entity_poly.pdbx_seq_one_letter_code
_entity_poly.pdbx_strand_id
1 'polypeptide(L)'
;MEDQREVHQDYQSEKMEILKLAQSKRNIISLNTDLEKDMQRIDEANQELLLKIQEKEHEIQKLEIEITQLGDSAKEEEWEKDNFSVLENERALQKLEEKTARLEKKNETLVHSITELQRKLAKKSHKTTKCEQCDLDRAPEELEVKLHQLESSCVDQERKLVKVIEDYTFVVQLCEDQALCIKKYQETLRRIEEELETRFLEKEVSKVLSMESKRRKCEGQNSECTSITEMATWLGKRIFHCLFFIILFLVRLLGYMLLHIIFINPDLLVNTLPKILSRSNLWKLRCFLFPSLTLETEDLLPH
;
A
#
# COMPACT_ATOMS: atom_id res chain seq x y z
N MET A 1 11.20 100.87 -2.84
CA MET A 1 10.88 100.32 -4.18
C MET A 1 11.33 98.86 -4.31
N GLU A 2 12.26 98.35 -3.49
CA GLU A 2 12.53 96.90 -3.30
C GLU A 2 11.34 96.16 -2.64
N ASP A 3 10.82 96.62 -1.50
CA ASP A 3 9.78 95.92 -0.72
C ASP A 3 8.51 95.55 -1.50
N GLN A 4 8.03 96.44 -2.38
CA GLN A 4 6.82 96.15 -3.18
C GLN A 4 7.05 95.07 -4.24
N ARG A 5 8.30 94.86 -4.68
CA ARG A 5 8.63 93.83 -5.67
C ARG A 5 8.76 92.44 -5.02
N GLU A 6 9.36 92.35 -3.84
CA GLU A 6 9.42 91.10 -3.08
C GLU A 6 8.02 90.60 -2.71
N VAL A 7 7.15 91.47 -2.18
CA VAL A 7 5.77 91.11 -1.83
C VAL A 7 4.98 90.64 -3.07
N HIS A 8 5.19 91.25 -4.23
CA HIS A 8 4.53 90.83 -5.46
C HIS A 8 5.04 89.47 -5.96
N GLN A 9 6.33 89.20 -5.81
CA GLN A 9 6.97 87.96 -6.25
C GLN A 9 6.61 86.78 -5.33
N ASP A 10 6.56 87.01 -4.01
CA ASP A 10 6.09 86.04 -3.02
C ASP A 10 4.62 85.67 -3.26
N TYR A 11 3.76 86.66 -3.53
CA TYR A 11 2.35 86.42 -3.85
C TYR A 11 2.17 85.54 -5.11
N GLN A 12 3.01 85.74 -6.14
CA GLN A 12 2.97 84.91 -7.35
C GLN A 12 3.50 83.48 -7.08
N SER A 13 4.52 83.35 -6.23
CA SER A 13 5.06 82.05 -5.81
C SER A 13 4.01 81.25 -5.02
N GLU A 14 3.37 81.88 -4.04
CA GLU A 14 2.31 81.28 -3.21
C GLU A 14 1.11 80.83 -4.08
N LYS A 15 0.70 81.65 -5.05
CA LYS A 15 -0.36 81.29 -6.00
C LYS A 15 0.01 80.08 -6.85
N MET A 16 1.26 79.97 -7.30
CA MET A 16 1.74 78.81 -8.06
C MET A 16 1.78 77.55 -7.19
N GLU A 17 2.19 77.68 -5.93
CA GLU A 17 2.22 76.57 -4.97
C GLU A 17 0.81 76.08 -4.63
N ILE A 18 -0.15 76.98 -4.43
CA ILE A 18 -1.57 76.63 -4.23
C ILE A 18 -2.12 75.84 -5.43
N LEU A 19 -1.76 76.21 -6.66
CA LEU A 19 -2.18 75.46 -7.86
C LEU A 19 -1.55 74.07 -7.91
N LYS A 20 -0.26 73.93 -7.58
CA LYS A 20 0.42 72.63 -7.49
C LYS A 20 -0.20 71.75 -6.42
N LEU A 21 -0.49 72.30 -5.24
CA LEU A 21 -1.15 71.60 -4.14
C LEU A 21 -2.57 71.17 -4.53
N ALA A 22 -3.33 72.04 -5.22
CA ALA A 22 -4.66 71.70 -5.71
C ALA A 22 -4.63 70.56 -6.73
N GLN A 23 -3.64 70.54 -7.62
CA GLN A 23 -3.44 69.45 -8.58
C GLN A 23 -3.01 68.16 -7.87
N SER A 24 -2.05 68.23 -6.94
CA SER A 24 -1.63 67.08 -6.13
C SER A 24 -2.80 66.49 -5.34
N LYS A 25 -3.65 67.34 -4.75
CA LYS A 25 -4.87 66.91 -4.04
C LYS A 25 -5.82 66.14 -4.96
N ARG A 26 -6.04 66.61 -6.19
CA ARG A 26 -6.88 65.88 -7.17
C ARG A 26 -6.29 64.52 -7.53
N ASN A 27 -4.97 64.45 -7.73
CA ASN A 27 -4.28 63.20 -8.04
C ASN A 27 -4.41 62.18 -6.90
N ILE A 28 -4.23 62.62 -5.64
CA ILE A 28 -4.40 61.76 -4.46
C ILE A 28 -5.84 61.26 -4.36
N ILE A 29 -6.84 62.13 -4.59
CA ILE A 29 -8.25 61.72 -4.56
C ILE A 29 -8.52 60.65 -5.63
N SER A 30 -8.03 60.85 -6.86
CA SER A 30 -8.19 59.86 -7.94
C SER A 30 -7.55 58.52 -7.56
N LEU A 31 -6.33 58.53 -7.05
CA LEU A 31 -5.61 57.33 -6.66
C LEU A 31 -6.33 56.59 -5.52
N ASN A 32 -6.86 57.32 -4.53
CA ASN A 32 -7.63 56.72 -3.45
C ASN A 32 -8.92 56.06 -3.97
N THR A 33 -9.61 56.70 -4.92
CA THR A 33 -10.80 56.11 -5.55
C THR A 33 -10.47 54.84 -6.33
N ASP A 34 -9.33 54.80 -7.02
CA ASP A 34 -8.91 53.60 -7.75
C ASP A 34 -8.50 52.47 -6.79
N LEU A 35 -7.80 52.80 -5.70
CA LEU A 35 -7.44 51.84 -4.65
C LEU A 35 -8.68 51.24 -3.96
N GLU A 36 -9.71 52.05 -3.70
CA GLU A 36 -10.97 51.59 -3.10
C GLU A 36 -11.70 50.60 -4.03
N LYS A 37 -11.70 50.87 -5.34
CA LYS A 37 -12.23 49.92 -6.34
C LYS A 37 -11.40 48.64 -6.42
N ASP A 38 -10.08 48.73 -6.34
CA ASP A 38 -9.21 47.55 -6.36
C ASP A 38 -9.44 46.67 -5.12
N MET A 39 -9.57 47.29 -3.95
CA MET A 39 -9.91 46.60 -2.71
C MET A 39 -11.26 45.89 -2.82
N GLN A 40 -12.29 46.58 -3.32
CA GLN A 40 -13.60 45.97 -3.52
C GLN A 40 -13.55 44.79 -4.50
N ARG A 41 -12.80 44.91 -5.61
CA ARG A 41 -12.62 43.81 -6.57
C ARG A 41 -11.93 42.59 -5.95
N ILE A 42 -10.94 42.82 -5.09
CA ILE A 42 -10.26 41.74 -4.36
C ILE A 42 -11.22 41.07 -3.37
N ASP A 43 -12.03 41.85 -2.66
CA ASP A 43 -13.02 41.33 -1.71
C ASP A 43 -14.08 40.47 -2.42
N GLU A 44 -14.59 40.92 -3.56
CA GLU A 44 -15.54 40.18 -4.40
C GLU A 44 -14.93 38.85 -4.89
N ALA A 45 -13.69 38.88 -5.39
CA ALA A 45 -12.98 37.68 -5.84
C ALA A 45 -12.71 36.69 -4.69
N ASN A 46 -12.39 37.19 -3.49
CA ASN A 46 -12.19 36.38 -2.31
C ASN A 46 -13.49 35.72 -1.83
N GLN A 47 -14.62 36.43 -1.90
CA GLN A 47 -15.93 35.85 -1.61
C GLN A 47 -16.30 34.73 -2.59
N GLU A 48 -16.04 34.92 -3.89
CA GLU A 48 -16.29 33.87 -4.89
C GLU A 48 -15.41 32.64 -4.65
N LEU A 49 -14.13 32.83 -4.30
CA LEU A 49 -13.24 31.73 -3.95
C LEU A 49 -13.69 31.01 -2.68
N LEU A 50 -14.19 31.72 -1.68
CA LEU A 50 -14.71 31.12 -0.46
C LEU A 50 -15.91 30.20 -0.73
N LEU A 51 -16.82 30.63 -1.60
CA LEU A 51 -17.95 29.80 -2.04
C LEU A 51 -17.47 28.53 -2.77
N LYS A 52 -16.50 28.65 -3.68
CA LYS A 52 -15.91 27.49 -4.38
C LYS A 52 -15.22 26.52 -3.42
N ILE A 53 -14.54 27.04 -2.40
CA ILE A 53 -13.92 26.20 -1.36
C ILE A 53 -15.00 25.43 -0.60
N GLN A 54 -16.08 26.09 -0.17
CA GLN A 54 -17.19 25.44 0.53
C GLN A 54 -17.89 24.37 -0.32
N GLU A 55 -18.10 24.63 -1.61
CA GLU A 55 -18.65 23.63 -2.54
C GLU A 55 -17.73 22.40 -2.65
N LYS A 56 -16.42 22.61 -2.76
CA LYS A 56 -15.43 21.54 -2.83
C LYS A 56 -15.31 20.76 -1.53
N GLU A 57 -15.40 21.44 -0.39
CA GLU A 57 -15.44 20.80 0.94
C GLU A 57 -16.63 19.86 1.06
N HIS A 58 -17.83 20.29 0.62
CA HIS A 58 -19.02 19.45 0.63
C HIS A 58 -18.89 18.26 -0.33
N GLU A 59 -18.30 18.44 -1.52
CA GLU A 59 -18.02 17.36 -2.47
C GLU A 59 -17.06 16.32 -1.86
N ILE A 60 -16.00 16.77 -1.17
CA ILE A 60 -15.06 15.90 -0.47
C ILE A 60 -15.78 15.10 0.62
N GLN A 61 -16.56 15.76 1.49
CA GLN A 61 -17.30 15.09 2.56
C GLN A 61 -18.26 14.01 2.02
N LYS A 62 -18.94 14.29 0.90
CA LYS A 62 -19.80 13.31 0.24
C LYS A 62 -19.00 12.09 -0.22
N LEU A 63 -17.86 12.30 -0.89
CA LEU A 63 -17.00 11.23 -1.36
C LEU A 63 -16.39 10.42 -0.21
N GLU A 64 -16.03 11.06 0.90
CA GLU A 64 -15.54 10.39 2.11
C GLU A 64 -16.58 9.43 2.70
N ILE A 65 -17.85 9.85 2.73
CA ILE A 65 -18.96 8.99 3.15
C ILE A 65 -19.13 7.80 2.21
N GLU A 66 -19.11 8.02 0.89
CA GLU A 66 -19.23 6.95 -0.12
C GLU A 66 -18.08 5.93 -0.02
N ILE A 67 -16.84 6.39 0.17
CA ILE A 67 -15.66 5.52 0.36
C ILE A 67 -15.80 4.68 1.62
N THR A 68 -16.27 5.28 2.72
CA THR A 68 -16.45 4.56 4.00
C THR A 68 -17.52 3.48 3.85
N GLN A 69 -18.66 3.81 3.23
CA GLN A 69 -19.75 2.85 2.97
C GLN A 69 -19.31 1.70 2.06
N LEU A 70 -18.57 2.00 0.99
CA LEU A 70 -18.05 0.97 0.08
C LEU A 70 -17.04 0.05 0.79
N GLY A 71 -16.18 0.62 1.65
CA GLY A 71 -15.22 -0.13 2.45
C GLY A 71 -15.91 -1.11 3.41
N ASP A 72 -16.94 -0.65 4.11
CA ASP A 72 -17.71 -1.49 5.04
C ASP A 72 -18.49 -2.58 4.31
N SER A 73 -19.16 -2.25 3.21
CA SER A 73 -19.91 -3.21 2.40
C SER A 73 -19.01 -4.27 1.74
N ALA A 74 -17.85 -3.87 1.22
CA ALA A 74 -16.92 -4.82 0.59
C ALA A 74 -16.34 -5.78 1.63
N LYS A 75 -16.03 -5.27 2.83
CA LYS A 75 -15.51 -6.08 3.92
C LYS A 75 -16.57 -7.06 4.44
N GLU A 76 -17.83 -6.65 4.55
CA GLU A 76 -18.91 -7.54 4.99
C GLU A 76 -19.20 -8.64 3.97
N GLU A 77 -19.23 -8.33 2.67
CA GLU A 77 -19.41 -9.32 1.60
C GLU A 77 -18.27 -10.35 1.55
N GLU A 78 -17.02 -9.91 1.76
CA GLU A 78 -15.85 -10.79 1.79
C GLU A 78 -15.87 -11.70 3.04
N TRP A 79 -16.21 -11.14 4.21
CA TRP A 79 -16.39 -11.91 5.44
C TRP A 79 -17.48 -13.00 5.30
N GLU A 80 -18.61 -12.70 4.66
CA GLU A 80 -19.68 -13.68 4.45
C GLU A 80 -19.25 -14.82 3.51
N LYS A 81 -18.56 -14.50 2.40
CA LYS A 81 -18.06 -15.51 1.45
C LYS A 81 -17.01 -16.42 2.09
N ASP A 82 -16.07 -15.84 2.83
CA ASP A 82 -15.05 -16.60 3.53
C ASP A 82 -15.69 -17.54 4.56
N ASN A 83 -16.63 -17.05 5.35
CA ASN A 83 -17.31 -17.87 6.36
C ASN A 83 -18.13 -19.01 5.74
N PHE A 84 -18.78 -18.77 4.60
CA PHE A 84 -19.47 -19.83 3.85
C PHE A 84 -18.49 -20.90 3.35
N SER A 85 -17.34 -20.48 2.80
CA SER A 85 -16.32 -21.41 2.30
C SER A 85 -15.69 -22.25 3.43
N VAL A 86 -15.47 -21.65 4.60
CA VAL A 86 -14.98 -22.33 5.80
C VAL A 86 -15.98 -23.41 6.24
N LEU A 87 -17.28 -23.07 6.29
CA LEU A 87 -18.33 -24.01 6.66
C LEU A 87 -18.44 -25.19 5.67
N GLU A 88 -18.27 -24.94 4.37
CA GLU A 88 -18.29 -25.99 3.35
C GLU A 88 -17.07 -26.93 3.47
N ASN A 89 -15.88 -26.35 3.69
CA ASN A 89 -14.65 -27.09 3.95
C ASN A 89 -14.75 -27.95 5.22
N GLU A 90 -15.32 -27.42 6.29
CA GLU A 90 -15.52 -28.16 7.55
C GLU A 90 -16.43 -29.39 7.35
N ARG A 91 -17.53 -29.24 6.61
CA ARG A 91 -18.39 -30.38 6.25
C ARG A 91 -17.68 -31.42 5.38
N ALA A 92 -16.84 -30.97 4.45
CA ALA A 92 -16.06 -31.88 3.61
C ALA A 92 -15.04 -32.66 4.45
N LEU A 93 -14.38 -31.98 5.39
CA LEU A 93 -13.42 -32.56 6.33
C LEU A 93 -14.10 -33.61 7.21
N GLN A 94 -15.26 -33.29 7.78
CA GLN A 94 -16.03 -34.23 8.62
C GLN A 94 -16.42 -35.50 7.84
N LYS A 95 -16.82 -35.38 6.57
CA LYS A 95 -17.11 -36.54 5.71
C LYS A 95 -15.86 -37.39 5.42
N LEU A 96 -14.70 -36.76 5.27
CA LEU A 96 -13.43 -37.46 5.08
C LEU A 96 -13.00 -38.18 6.36
N GLU A 97 -13.19 -37.56 7.51
CA GLU A 97 -12.91 -38.15 8.82
C GLU A 97 -13.78 -39.40 9.06
N GLU A 98 -15.09 -39.32 8.79
CA GLU A 98 -15.99 -40.48 8.87
C GLU A 98 -15.57 -41.62 7.93
N LYS A 99 -15.20 -41.31 6.69
CA LYS A 99 -14.71 -42.30 5.72
C LYS A 99 -13.41 -42.94 6.20
N THR A 100 -12.51 -42.14 6.78
CA THR A 100 -11.23 -42.60 7.33
C THR A 100 -11.45 -43.55 8.49
N ALA A 101 -12.31 -43.19 9.46
CA ALA A 101 -12.69 -44.05 10.57
C ALA A 101 -13.31 -45.40 10.12
N ARG A 102 -14.15 -45.37 9.06
CA ARG A 102 -14.71 -46.60 8.47
C ARG A 102 -13.66 -47.48 7.80
N LEU A 103 -12.69 -46.87 7.10
CA LEU A 103 -11.58 -47.60 6.47
C LEU A 103 -10.66 -48.20 7.51
N GLU A 104 -10.37 -47.47 8.59
CA GLU A 104 -9.54 -47.93 9.70
C GLU A 104 -10.15 -49.17 10.36
N LYS A 105 -11.46 -49.16 10.67
CA LYS A 105 -12.16 -50.33 11.20
C LYS A 105 -12.12 -51.55 10.26
N LYS A 106 -12.22 -51.33 8.95
CA LYS A 106 -12.06 -52.41 7.95
C LYS A 106 -10.62 -52.93 7.94
N ASN A 107 -9.64 -52.05 8.05
CA ASN A 107 -8.23 -52.40 8.08
C ASN A 107 -7.90 -53.24 9.34
N GLU A 108 -8.37 -52.83 10.52
CA GLU A 108 -8.27 -53.62 11.76
C GLU A 108 -8.85 -55.03 11.61
N THR A 109 -10.03 -55.14 10.99
CA THR A 109 -10.70 -56.42 10.75
C THR A 109 -9.91 -57.32 9.79
N LEU A 110 -9.32 -56.73 8.75
CA LEU A 110 -8.46 -57.44 7.80
C LEU A 110 -7.16 -57.89 8.46
N VAL A 111 -6.51 -57.03 9.25
CA VAL A 111 -5.32 -57.37 10.03
C VAL A 111 -5.62 -58.55 10.96
N HIS A 112 -6.73 -58.51 11.69
CA HIS A 112 -7.15 -59.64 12.54
C HIS A 112 -7.32 -60.93 11.70
N SER A 113 -8.01 -60.86 10.57
CA SER A 113 -8.22 -62.02 9.68
C SER A 113 -6.91 -62.59 9.12
N ILE A 114 -5.97 -61.72 8.72
CA ILE A 114 -4.64 -62.12 8.24
C ILE A 114 -3.86 -62.82 9.36
N THR A 115 -3.85 -62.27 10.58
CA THR A 115 -3.15 -62.90 11.71
C THR A 115 -3.73 -64.27 12.06
N GLU A 116 -5.06 -64.44 11.94
CA GLU A 116 -5.71 -65.73 12.16
C GLU A 116 -5.36 -66.75 11.06
N LEU A 117 -5.34 -66.33 9.80
CA LEU A 117 -4.92 -67.17 8.68
C LEU A 117 -3.45 -67.56 8.80
N GLN A 118 -2.56 -66.64 9.15
CA GLN A 118 -1.15 -66.92 9.42
C GLN A 118 -0.99 -67.94 10.56
N ARG A 119 -1.78 -67.83 11.64
CA ARG A 119 -1.79 -68.81 12.74
C ARG A 119 -2.26 -70.20 12.30
N LYS A 120 -3.31 -70.26 11.46
CA LYS A 120 -3.80 -71.52 10.86
C LYS A 120 -2.76 -72.15 9.95
N LEU A 121 -2.06 -71.34 9.17
CA LEU A 121 -1.01 -71.78 8.25
C LEU A 121 0.23 -72.29 9.01
N ALA A 122 0.65 -71.59 10.08
CA ALA A 122 1.71 -72.05 10.98
C ALA A 122 1.33 -73.36 11.72
N LYS A 123 0.06 -73.53 12.13
CA LYS A 123 -0.42 -74.81 12.69
C LYS A 123 -0.45 -75.94 11.65
N LYS A 124 -0.81 -75.65 10.40
CA LYS A 124 -0.79 -76.63 9.31
C LYS A 124 0.64 -77.03 8.95
N SER A 125 1.59 -76.09 8.91
CA SER A 125 3.00 -76.39 8.61
C SER A 125 3.66 -77.31 9.65
N HIS A 126 3.24 -77.23 10.93
CA HIS A 126 3.66 -78.15 11.99
C HIS A 126 2.98 -79.54 11.90
N LYS A 127 1.87 -79.66 11.17
CA LYS A 127 1.20 -80.94 10.88
C LYS A 127 1.72 -81.59 9.60
N THR A 128 2.13 -80.82 8.60
CA THR A 128 2.69 -81.33 7.33
C THR A 128 4.14 -81.80 7.44
N THR A 129 4.91 -81.40 8.47
CA THR A 129 6.25 -82.00 8.73
C THR A 129 6.19 -83.48 9.15
N LYS A 130 4.99 -84.04 9.39
CA LYS A 130 4.77 -85.46 9.70
C LYS A 130 4.09 -86.26 8.58
N CYS A 131 3.73 -85.63 7.46
CA CYS A 131 2.96 -86.30 6.40
C CYS A 131 3.26 -85.60 5.07
N GLU A 132 4.46 -85.85 4.53
CA GLU A 132 4.86 -85.36 3.21
C GLU A 132 5.38 -86.55 2.39
N GLN A 133 4.47 -87.49 2.17
CA GLN A 133 4.55 -88.52 1.13
C GLN A 133 3.10 -88.97 0.91
N CYS A 134 2.65 -88.98 -0.36
CA CYS A 134 1.25 -89.04 -0.82
C CYS A 134 0.61 -87.64 -0.85
N ASP A 135 0.23 -87.02 -1.97
CA ASP A 135 -0.17 -87.55 -3.28
C ASP A 135 0.05 -86.48 -4.36
N LEU A 136 0.89 -86.82 -5.34
CA LEU A 136 0.95 -86.12 -6.63
C LEU A 136 -0.11 -86.76 -7.54
N ASP A 137 -1.41 -86.44 -7.35
CA ASP A 137 -2.40 -86.80 -8.37
C ASP A 137 -3.73 -86.02 -8.33
N ARG A 138 -3.74 -84.80 -7.81
CA ARG A 138 -4.91 -83.92 -7.93
C ARG A 138 -4.50 -82.52 -8.39
N ALA A 139 -4.90 -82.20 -9.62
CA ALA A 139 -5.66 -80.98 -9.97
C ALA A 139 -5.20 -80.24 -11.25
N PRO A 140 -5.24 -80.86 -12.44
CA PRO A 140 -5.20 -80.10 -13.70
C PRO A 140 -6.39 -79.12 -13.81
N GLU A 141 -7.58 -79.50 -13.34
CA GLU A 141 -8.80 -78.66 -13.41
C GLU A 141 -8.77 -77.45 -12.45
N GLU A 142 -8.16 -77.56 -11.27
CA GLU A 142 -8.06 -76.43 -10.33
C GLU A 142 -7.03 -75.39 -10.80
N LEU A 143 -6.03 -75.81 -11.58
CA LEU A 143 -5.08 -74.93 -12.26
C LEU A 143 -5.74 -74.18 -13.41
N GLU A 144 -6.55 -74.84 -14.24
CA GLU A 144 -7.34 -74.18 -15.30
C GLU A 144 -8.30 -73.13 -14.76
N VAL A 145 -9.01 -73.42 -13.66
CA VAL A 145 -9.91 -72.45 -13.01
C VAL A 145 -9.15 -71.22 -12.48
N LYS A 146 -7.98 -71.42 -11.87
CA LYS A 146 -7.12 -70.31 -11.41
C LYS A 146 -6.58 -69.48 -12.57
N LEU A 147 -6.27 -70.13 -13.70
CA LEU A 147 -5.79 -69.45 -14.91
C LEU A 147 -6.88 -68.55 -15.50
N HIS A 148 -8.10 -69.05 -15.67
CA HIS A 148 -9.24 -68.23 -16.11
C HIS A 148 -9.60 -67.11 -15.12
N GLN A 149 -9.44 -67.34 -13.81
CA GLN A 149 -9.64 -66.30 -12.81
C GLN A 149 -8.58 -65.19 -12.92
N LEU A 150 -7.30 -65.54 -13.17
CA LEU A 150 -6.24 -64.56 -13.42
C LEU A 150 -6.47 -63.80 -14.73
N GLU A 151 -6.93 -64.49 -15.78
CA GLU A 151 -7.23 -63.88 -17.09
C GLU A 151 -8.35 -62.84 -16.97
N SER A 152 -9.45 -63.16 -16.28
CA SER A 152 -10.53 -62.18 -16.02
C SER A 152 -10.06 -61.00 -15.17
N SER A 153 -9.18 -61.22 -14.18
CA SER A 153 -8.57 -60.14 -13.39
C SER A 153 -7.63 -59.27 -14.22
N CYS A 154 -6.90 -59.86 -15.19
CA CYS A 154 -6.00 -59.14 -16.09
C CYS A 154 -6.81 -58.21 -17.01
N VAL A 155 -7.90 -58.71 -17.60
CA VAL A 155 -8.82 -57.91 -18.42
C VAL A 155 -9.44 -56.76 -17.62
N ASP A 156 -9.82 -57.00 -16.35
CA ASP A 156 -10.39 -55.96 -15.50
C ASP A 156 -9.36 -54.89 -15.09
N GLN A 157 -8.08 -55.28 -14.96
CA GLN A 157 -6.97 -54.36 -14.72
C GLN A 157 -6.61 -53.55 -15.97
N GLU A 158 -6.59 -54.17 -17.16
CA GLU A 158 -6.37 -53.47 -18.43
C GLU A 158 -7.45 -52.41 -18.67
N ARG A 159 -8.72 -52.72 -18.40
CA ARG A 159 -9.82 -51.74 -18.50
C ARG A 159 -9.61 -50.55 -17.57
N LYS A 160 -9.16 -50.78 -16.32
CA LYS A 160 -8.86 -49.71 -15.37
C LYS A 160 -7.67 -48.87 -15.84
N LEU A 161 -6.66 -49.50 -16.42
CA LEU A 161 -5.49 -48.81 -16.96
C LEU A 161 -5.85 -47.91 -18.13
N VAL A 162 -6.68 -48.37 -19.07
CA VAL A 162 -7.20 -47.56 -20.19
C VAL A 162 -7.92 -46.31 -19.66
N LYS A 163 -8.81 -46.49 -18.68
CA LYS A 163 -9.51 -45.35 -18.06
C LYS A 163 -8.54 -44.35 -17.43
N VAL A 164 -7.53 -44.82 -16.71
CA VAL A 164 -6.51 -43.94 -16.11
C VAL A 164 -5.72 -43.17 -17.17
N ILE A 165 -5.41 -43.81 -18.30
CA ILE A 165 -4.73 -43.14 -19.43
C ILE A 165 -5.63 -42.06 -20.04
N GLU A 166 -6.93 -42.33 -20.20
CA GLU A 166 -7.91 -41.34 -20.68
C GLU A 166 -8.01 -40.15 -19.72
N ASP A 167 -8.19 -40.42 -18.41
CA ASP A 167 -8.27 -39.39 -17.37
C ASP A 167 -6.97 -38.55 -17.33
N TYR A 168 -5.81 -39.18 -17.44
CA TYR A 168 -4.52 -38.48 -17.51
C TYR A 168 -4.41 -37.59 -18.75
N THR A 169 -4.84 -38.08 -19.91
CA THR A 169 -4.82 -37.30 -21.15
C THR A 169 -5.74 -36.07 -21.06
N PHE A 170 -6.90 -36.23 -20.42
CA PHE A 170 -7.81 -35.13 -20.15
C PHE A 170 -7.19 -34.07 -19.22
N VAL A 171 -6.50 -34.50 -18.16
CA VAL A 171 -5.79 -33.59 -17.26
C VAL A 171 -4.68 -32.82 -17.99
N VAL A 172 -3.93 -33.48 -18.88
CA VAL A 172 -2.90 -32.81 -19.70
C VAL A 172 -3.52 -31.71 -20.56
N GLN A 173 -4.65 -31.98 -21.23
CA GLN A 173 -5.37 -30.96 -22.02
C GLN A 173 -5.84 -29.79 -21.16
N LEU A 174 -6.39 -30.04 -19.97
CA LEU A 174 -6.77 -28.98 -19.04
C LEU A 174 -5.58 -28.11 -18.63
N CYS A 175 -4.42 -28.73 -18.38
CA CYS A 175 -3.20 -27.99 -18.07
C CYS A 175 -2.73 -27.11 -19.24
N GLU A 176 -2.84 -27.59 -20.48
CA GLU A 176 -2.54 -26.82 -21.69
C GLU A 176 -3.48 -25.61 -21.85
N ASP A 177 -4.79 -25.82 -21.65
CA ASP A 177 -5.79 -24.76 -21.71
C ASP A 177 -5.56 -23.70 -20.63
N GLN A 178 -5.23 -24.13 -19.40
CA GLN A 178 -4.92 -23.23 -18.31
C GLN A 178 -3.63 -22.43 -18.59
N ALA A 179 -2.60 -23.05 -19.16
CA ALA A 179 -1.38 -22.37 -19.57
C ALA A 179 -1.65 -21.30 -20.64
N LEU A 180 -2.50 -21.60 -21.62
CA LEU A 180 -2.93 -20.63 -22.62
C LEU A 180 -3.71 -19.46 -22.00
N CYS A 181 -4.58 -19.75 -21.04
CA CYS A 181 -5.35 -18.73 -20.32
C CYS A 181 -4.44 -17.78 -19.53
N ILE A 182 -3.50 -18.33 -18.76
CA ILE A 182 -2.49 -17.56 -18.02
C ILE A 182 -1.67 -16.68 -18.97
N LYS A 183 -1.23 -17.23 -20.10
CA LYS A 183 -0.47 -16.49 -21.10
C LYS A 183 -1.25 -15.29 -21.65
N LYS A 184 -2.55 -15.43 -21.91
CA LYS A 184 -3.41 -14.31 -22.34
C LYS A 184 -3.52 -13.24 -21.27
N TYR A 185 -3.72 -13.62 -20.01
CA TYR A 185 -3.77 -12.65 -18.91
C TYR A 185 -2.46 -11.88 -18.75
N GLN A 186 -1.32 -12.58 -18.83
CA GLN A 186 -0.01 -11.94 -18.76
C GLN A 186 0.23 -10.96 -19.92
N GLU A 187 -0.23 -11.29 -21.14
CA GLU A 187 -0.13 -10.38 -22.29
C GLU A 187 -1.02 -9.14 -22.11
N THR A 188 -2.25 -9.31 -21.65
CA THR A 188 -3.16 -8.18 -21.37
C THR A 188 -2.60 -7.27 -20.28
N LEU A 189 -2.04 -7.84 -19.21
CA LEU A 189 -1.39 -7.06 -18.15
C LEU A 189 -0.24 -6.22 -18.70
N ARG A 190 0.62 -6.81 -19.54
CA ARG A 190 1.72 -6.09 -20.18
C ARG A 190 1.24 -4.93 -21.05
N ARG A 191 0.18 -5.13 -21.83
CA ARG A 191 -0.41 -4.06 -22.65
C ARG A 191 -0.95 -2.91 -21.79
N ILE A 192 -1.61 -3.22 -20.68
CA ILE A 192 -2.12 -2.19 -19.76
C ILE A 192 -0.96 -1.40 -19.14
N GLU A 193 0.13 -2.06 -18.77
CA GLU A 193 1.33 -1.41 -18.23
C GLU A 193 1.97 -0.47 -19.26
N GLU A 194 2.15 -0.93 -20.51
CA GLU A 194 2.65 -0.11 -21.62
C GLU A 194 1.71 1.10 -21.92
N GLU A 195 0.39 0.91 -21.87
CA GLU A 195 -0.59 1.99 -22.02
C GLU A 195 -0.53 3.02 -20.88
N LEU A 196 -0.27 2.57 -19.64
CA LEU A 196 -0.11 3.47 -18.50
C LEU A 196 1.18 4.29 -18.60
N GLU A 197 2.30 3.66 -18.98
CA GLU A 197 3.56 4.35 -19.20
C GLU A 197 3.46 5.40 -20.32
N THR A 198 2.84 5.03 -21.44
CA THR A 198 2.64 5.96 -22.57
C THR A 198 1.73 7.13 -22.20
N ARG A 199 0.63 6.90 -21.47
CA ARG A 199 -0.23 7.99 -20.96
C ARG A 199 0.51 8.89 -19.97
N PHE A 200 1.34 8.33 -19.10
CA PHE A 200 2.15 9.13 -18.18
C PHE A 200 3.13 10.02 -18.94
N LEU A 201 3.82 9.46 -19.94
CA LEU A 201 4.73 10.19 -20.80
C LEU A 201 3.99 11.29 -21.59
N GLU A 202 2.84 10.98 -22.18
CA GLU A 202 2.01 11.96 -22.90
C GLU A 202 1.56 13.11 -22.00
N LYS A 203 1.20 12.81 -20.73
CA LYS A 203 0.84 13.83 -19.74
C LYS A 203 2.00 14.74 -19.40
N GLU A 204 3.21 14.19 -19.18
CA GLU A 204 4.39 15.00 -18.92
C GLU A 204 4.83 15.80 -20.16
N VAL A 205 4.74 15.24 -21.38
CA VAL A 205 4.96 15.97 -22.63
C VAL A 205 3.97 17.12 -22.78
N SER A 206 2.68 16.87 -22.55
CA SER A 206 1.62 17.90 -22.61
C SER A 206 1.87 19.02 -21.59
N LYS A 207 2.31 18.67 -20.39
CA LYS A 207 2.68 19.63 -19.34
C LYS A 207 3.87 20.49 -19.77
N VAL A 208 4.94 19.89 -20.31
CA VAL A 208 6.11 20.63 -20.83
C VAL A 208 5.69 21.57 -21.97
N LEU A 209 4.90 21.09 -22.94
CA LEU A 209 4.39 21.90 -24.04
C LEU A 209 3.53 23.07 -23.54
N SER A 210 2.70 22.86 -22.51
CA SER A 210 1.89 23.91 -21.90
C SER A 210 2.75 24.97 -21.20
N MET A 211 3.83 24.55 -20.54
CA MET A 211 4.81 25.46 -19.92
C MET A 211 5.57 26.24 -20.97
N GLU A 212 5.94 25.62 -22.10
CA GLU A 212 6.62 26.29 -23.20
C GLU A 212 5.71 27.32 -23.90
N SER A 213 4.43 27.00 -24.10
CA SER A 213 3.42 27.95 -24.58
C SER A 213 3.25 29.15 -23.65
N LYS A 214 3.17 28.88 -22.33
CA LYS A 214 3.11 29.93 -21.30
C LYS A 214 4.38 30.78 -21.30
N ARG A 215 5.56 30.16 -21.40
CA ARG A 215 6.85 30.83 -21.50
C ARG A 215 6.94 31.72 -22.75
N ARG A 216 6.58 31.23 -23.93
CA ARG A 216 6.55 32.03 -25.17
C ARG A 216 5.56 33.19 -25.09
N LYS A 217 4.42 33.02 -24.41
CA LYS A 217 3.50 34.13 -24.11
C LYS A 217 4.10 35.18 -23.16
N CYS A 218 4.87 34.75 -22.17
CA CYS A 218 5.54 35.64 -21.21
C CYS A 218 6.77 36.34 -21.79
N GLU A 219 7.56 35.69 -22.65
CA GLU A 219 8.72 36.29 -23.34
C GLU A 219 8.31 37.42 -24.31
N GLY A 220 7.05 37.47 -24.74
CA GLY A 220 6.47 38.61 -25.46
C GLY A 220 6.08 39.81 -24.58
N GLN A 221 6.08 39.66 -23.25
CA GLN A 221 5.68 40.67 -22.26
C GLN A 221 6.73 40.82 -21.15
N ASN A 222 7.82 41.51 -21.48
CA ASN A 222 8.71 42.28 -20.59
C ASN A 222 9.56 41.61 -19.48
N SER A 223 10.83 42.06 -19.49
CA SER A 223 11.75 42.30 -18.36
C SER A 223 12.34 41.11 -17.59
N GLU A 224 13.65 40.99 -17.76
CA GLU A 224 14.47 39.80 -17.53
C GLU A 224 15.05 39.65 -16.10
N CYS A 225 14.57 40.37 -15.08
CA CYS A 225 15.32 40.46 -13.81
C CYS A 225 14.56 40.05 -12.53
N THR A 226 13.23 39.95 -12.53
CA THR A 226 12.47 39.66 -11.29
C THR A 226 12.23 38.15 -11.05
N SER A 227 12.26 37.33 -12.11
CA SER A 227 11.86 35.92 -12.06
C SER A 227 12.91 34.96 -11.49
N ILE A 228 14.19 35.31 -11.55
CA ILE A 228 15.30 34.45 -11.11
C ILE A 228 15.30 34.29 -9.58
N THR A 229 14.98 35.37 -8.86
CA THR A 229 14.97 35.40 -7.38
C THR A 229 13.79 34.60 -6.81
N GLU A 230 12.61 34.67 -7.44
CA GLU A 230 11.42 33.93 -7.03
C GLU A 230 11.56 32.41 -7.30
N MET A 231 12.16 32.04 -8.44
CA MET A 231 12.46 30.62 -8.74
C MET A 231 13.43 29.98 -7.74
N ALA A 232 14.47 30.71 -7.34
CA ALA A 232 15.45 30.22 -6.36
C ALA A 232 14.81 29.95 -4.98
N THR A 233 13.90 30.83 -4.56
CA THR A 233 13.19 30.71 -3.28
C THR A 233 12.22 29.51 -3.28
N TRP A 234 11.54 29.26 -4.40
CA TRP A 234 10.64 28.12 -4.56
C TRP A 234 11.37 26.77 -4.58
N LEU A 235 12.50 26.70 -5.31
CA LEU A 235 13.36 25.51 -5.33
C LEU A 235 13.94 25.21 -3.94
N GLY A 236 14.37 26.25 -3.21
CA GLY A 236 14.84 26.10 -1.82
C GLY A 236 13.78 25.52 -0.89
N LYS A 237 12.52 26.00 -0.98
CA LYS A 237 11.41 25.48 -0.17
C LYS A 237 11.11 24.01 -0.47
N ARG A 238 11.16 23.61 -1.75
CA ARG A 238 10.93 22.23 -2.18
C ARG A 238 12.04 21.29 -1.72
N ILE A 239 13.29 21.71 -1.84
CA ILE A 239 14.45 20.96 -1.34
C ILE A 239 14.37 20.81 0.18
N PHE A 240 14.01 21.87 0.90
CA PHE A 240 13.83 21.82 2.35
C PHE A 240 12.74 20.82 2.77
N HIS A 241 11.60 20.79 2.07
CA HIS A 241 10.55 19.80 2.34
C HIS A 241 11.03 18.37 2.08
N CYS A 242 11.72 18.12 0.97
CA CYS A 242 12.30 16.81 0.69
C CYS A 242 13.32 16.38 1.76
N LEU A 243 14.21 17.29 2.16
CA LEU A 243 15.18 17.02 3.23
C LEU A 243 14.49 16.73 4.56
N PHE A 244 13.43 17.46 4.89
CA PHE A 244 12.64 17.21 6.09
C PHE A 244 12.00 15.81 6.09
N PHE A 245 11.43 15.38 4.96
CA PHE A 245 10.88 14.02 4.82
C PHE A 245 11.97 12.94 4.91
N ILE A 246 13.14 13.17 4.32
CA ILE A 246 14.28 12.27 4.43
C ILE A 246 14.74 12.15 5.89
N ILE A 247 14.83 13.27 6.61
CA ILE A 247 15.20 13.28 8.03
C ILE A 247 14.15 12.53 8.86
N LEU A 248 12.86 12.77 8.64
CA LEU A 248 11.79 12.03 9.34
C LEU A 248 11.87 10.52 9.06
N PHE A 249 12.12 10.14 7.81
CA PHE A 249 12.28 8.74 7.44
C PHE A 249 13.49 8.11 8.15
N LEU A 250 14.63 8.80 8.17
CA LEU A 250 15.84 8.34 8.86
C LEU A 250 15.63 8.22 10.37
N VAL A 251 14.95 9.18 11.01
CA VAL A 251 14.61 9.11 12.44
C VAL A 251 13.70 7.92 12.72
N ARG A 252 12.71 7.67 11.86
CA ARG A 252 11.80 6.53 11.99
C ARG A 252 12.54 5.20 11.80
N LEU A 253 13.42 5.11 10.80
CA LEU A 253 14.26 3.94 10.57
C LEU A 253 15.19 3.68 11.77
N LEU A 254 15.83 4.73 12.28
CA LEU A 254 16.68 4.64 13.47
C LEU A 254 15.89 4.17 14.69
N GLY A 255 14.66 4.64 14.85
CA GLY A 255 13.73 4.16 15.87
C GLY A 255 13.45 2.65 15.74
N TYR A 256 13.16 2.16 14.54
CA TYR A 256 12.98 0.72 14.30
C TYR A 256 14.23 -0.09 14.60
N MET A 257 15.41 0.40 14.20
CA MET A 257 16.69 -0.26 14.51
C MET A 257 16.94 -0.31 16.02
N LEU A 258 16.68 0.77 16.75
CA LEU A 258 16.80 0.80 18.21
C LEU A 258 15.82 -0.17 18.87
N LEU A 259 14.55 -0.18 18.46
CA LEU A 259 13.55 -1.12 18.96
C LEU A 259 13.94 -2.57 18.69
N HIS A 260 14.50 -2.85 17.51
CA HIS A 260 14.94 -4.20 17.15
C HIS A 260 16.15 -4.65 17.97
N ILE A 261 17.09 -3.73 18.25
CA ILE A 261 18.23 -3.98 19.14
C ILE A 261 17.75 -4.22 20.58
N ILE A 262 16.77 -3.45 21.06
CA ILE A 262 16.15 -3.62 22.38
C ILE A 262 15.41 -4.97 22.46
N PHE A 263 14.74 -5.38 21.38
CA PHE A 263 14.05 -6.66 21.31
C PHE A 263 15.02 -7.86 21.36
N ILE A 264 16.17 -7.75 20.70
CA ILE A 264 17.21 -8.80 20.69
C ILE A 264 17.96 -8.85 22.03
N ASN A 265 18.22 -7.70 22.66
CA ASN A 265 18.93 -7.62 23.94
C ASN A 265 18.31 -6.53 24.85
N PRO A 266 17.34 -6.88 25.70
CA PRO A 266 16.68 -5.92 26.59
C PRO A 266 17.64 -5.36 27.65
N ASP A 267 18.67 -6.11 28.03
CA ASP A 267 19.67 -5.68 29.02
C ASP A 267 20.57 -4.55 28.49
N LEU A 268 20.63 -4.34 27.18
CA LEU A 268 21.40 -3.24 26.60
C LEU A 268 20.84 -1.86 27.01
N LEU A 269 19.51 -1.70 27.03
CA LEU A 269 18.88 -0.45 27.43
C LEU A 269 19.02 -0.26 28.94
N VAL A 270 18.79 -1.30 29.74
CA VAL A 270 18.91 -1.23 31.21
C VAL A 270 20.33 -0.89 31.68
N ASN A 271 21.35 -1.40 31.00
CA ASN A 271 22.75 -1.14 31.34
C ASN A 271 23.29 0.19 30.78
N THR A 272 22.77 0.65 29.65
CA THR A 272 23.28 1.86 28.97
C THR A 272 22.49 3.11 29.37
N LEU A 273 21.21 2.99 29.71
CA LEU A 273 20.34 4.11 30.09
C LEU A 273 20.86 4.86 31.33
N PRO A 274 21.31 4.23 32.44
CA PRO A 274 21.89 4.95 33.58
C PRO A 274 23.21 5.66 33.22
N LYS A 275 23.94 5.14 32.23
CA LYS A 275 25.21 5.70 31.73
C LYS A 275 24.96 6.93 30.84
N ILE A 276 23.92 6.89 30.03
CA ILE A 276 23.45 8.00 29.18
C ILE A 276 22.75 9.08 30.02
N LEU A 277 21.92 8.70 30.99
CA LEU A 277 21.33 9.58 32.00
C LEU A 277 22.29 9.93 33.15
N SER A 278 23.60 9.75 32.98
CA SER A 278 24.54 10.23 33.99
C SER A 278 24.37 11.75 34.15
N ARG A 279 24.47 12.23 35.39
CA ARG A 279 24.27 13.65 35.75
C ARG A 279 25.09 14.60 34.86
N SER A 280 26.28 14.16 34.45
CA SER A 280 27.17 14.92 33.54
C SER A 280 26.66 14.98 32.09
N ASN A 281 26.07 13.90 31.57
CA ASN A 281 25.54 13.83 30.21
C ASN A 281 24.18 14.54 30.11
N LEU A 282 23.33 14.44 31.14
CA LEU A 282 22.09 15.21 31.25
C LEU A 282 22.36 16.71 31.30
N TRP A 283 23.37 17.14 32.05
CA TRP A 283 23.77 18.55 32.11
C TRP A 283 24.27 19.05 30.74
N LYS A 284 25.11 18.28 30.05
CA LYS A 284 25.58 18.60 28.69
C LYS A 284 24.43 18.63 27.67
N LEU A 285 23.50 17.67 27.73
CA LEU A 285 22.33 17.62 26.86
C LEU A 285 21.40 18.81 27.10
N ARG A 286 21.21 19.21 28.36
CA ARG A 286 20.48 20.43 28.74
C ARG A 286 21.13 21.68 28.16
N CYS A 287 22.46 21.80 28.25
CA CYS A 287 23.19 22.91 27.65
C CYS A 287 23.10 22.94 26.12
N PHE A 288 22.99 21.78 25.46
CA PHE A 288 22.92 21.69 24.00
C PHE A 288 21.51 21.97 23.45
N LEU A 289 20.47 21.51 24.15
CA LEU A 289 19.07 21.67 23.73
C LEU A 289 18.49 23.04 24.12
N PHE A 290 19.00 23.66 25.18
CA PHE A 290 18.48 24.93 25.68
C PHE A 290 19.58 25.97 26.01
N PRO A 291 20.27 26.54 25.02
CA PRO A 291 21.06 27.75 25.25
C PRO A 291 20.20 29.00 25.53
N SER A 292 18.93 29.02 25.11
CA SER A 292 18.13 30.26 24.99
C SER A 292 16.91 30.35 25.92
N LEU A 293 16.69 29.39 26.81
CA LEU A 293 15.56 29.34 27.75
C LEU A 293 16.05 29.37 29.21
N THR A 294 16.83 30.40 29.53
CA THR A 294 16.90 30.90 30.92
C THR A 294 15.59 31.65 31.19
N LEU A 295 14.54 30.91 31.49
CA LEU A 295 13.36 31.49 32.13
C LEU A 295 13.78 31.83 33.56
N GLU A 296 13.93 33.12 33.77
CA GLU A 296 14.08 33.82 35.04
C GLU A 296 12.93 33.43 35.99
N THR A 297 13.12 32.35 36.76
CA THR A 297 12.22 31.97 37.85
C THR A 297 12.98 31.46 39.08
N GLU A 298 14.15 32.05 39.35
CA GLU A 298 14.75 32.07 40.68
C GLU A 298 14.48 33.46 41.27
N ASP A 299 13.30 33.66 41.85
CA ASP A 299 13.05 34.65 42.92
C ASP A 299 11.56 34.61 43.31
N LEU A 300 11.18 33.65 44.16
CA LEU A 300 9.97 33.72 45.00
C LEU A 300 9.94 32.54 45.98
N LEU A 301 10.80 32.60 46.99
CA LEU A 301 10.64 31.87 48.25
C LEU A 301 11.12 32.80 49.37
N PRO A 302 10.22 33.32 50.24
CA PRO A 302 10.65 33.93 51.48
C PRO A 302 10.96 32.85 52.52
N HIS A 303 11.93 33.15 53.39
CA HIS A 303 12.42 32.35 54.51
C HIS A 303 11.34 31.80 55.44
#